data_AF-A0AAW0VSH3-F1
#
_entry.id   AF-A0AAW0VSH3-F1
#
_cell.length_a   1.000
_cell.length_b   1.000
_cell.length_c   1.000
_cell.angle_alpha   90.00
_cell.angle_beta   90.00
_cell.angle_gamma   90.00
#
_symmetry.space_group_name_H-M   'P 1'
#
loop_
_entity.id
_entity.type
_entity.pdbx_description
1 polymer ?
#
loop_
_entity_poly.entity_id
_entity_poly.type
_entity_poly.pdbx_seq_one_letter_code
_entity_poly.pdbx_strand_id
1 'polypeptide(L)'
;RLDTMDSYDDYSNLHWTSIVITCSSGSVRDGVEEECKRLSKGGLLPSHDLLLVLDDPQHEVEVSKQEQVFHAAPGVGSGGATINAILVAMERLSAQHNHTTISSELVHSSRILVLHHGRLLVHSPGGTAFLRLSPEQTFVPPSATTTPPTLLQHAIWMTTKMSSKSKTGVWVMSLDTFLPYSCIVCPPDTDGVDGAVVCTVAAPLEHATHHGVVIANNEQDINKMEYRMPLDELRKVCSEGVGAVISGLVFLSSSLTEKLLGLHTVPPLDRCTYYGMDSGVPPLQVSFFT
;
A
#
# COMPACT_ATOMS: atom_id res chain seq x y z
N ARG A 1 -16.45 25.11 -23.81
CA ARG A 1 -15.13 25.78 -23.90
C ARG A 1 -14.14 24.76 -23.39
N LEU A 2 -13.42 24.15 -24.32
CA LEU A 2 -12.48 23.04 -24.09
C LEU A 2 -11.15 23.65 -23.66
N ASP A 3 -10.98 23.79 -22.34
CA ASP A 3 -9.70 24.00 -21.65
C ASP A 3 -9.83 23.05 -20.45
N THR A 4 -9.14 21.92 -20.36
CA THR A 4 -7.70 21.80 -20.24
C THR A 4 -7.20 20.53 -20.93
N MET A 5 -6.21 20.66 -21.82
CA MET A 5 -5.18 19.62 -21.88
C MET A 5 -4.58 19.61 -20.47
N ASP A 6 -4.90 18.59 -19.67
CA ASP A 6 -4.12 18.32 -18.46
C ASP A 6 -2.67 18.28 -18.94
N SER A 7 -1.92 19.31 -18.56
CA SER A 7 -0.48 19.26 -18.64
C SER A 7 -0.08 17.94 -17.98
N TYR A 8 0.72 17.15 -18.68
CA TYR A 8 1.45 16.04 -18.07
C TYR A 8 2.42 16.65 -17.04
N ASP A 9 1.90 17.20 -15.95
CA ASP A 9 2.64 18.04 -15.01
C ASP A 9 3.19 17.23 -13.84
N ASP A 10 4.52 17.34 -13.74
CA ASP A 10 5.35 17.52 -12.55
C ASP A 10 5.45 16.43 -11.48
N TYR A 11 4.60 15.39 -11.47
CA TYR A 11 4.75 14.32 -10.48
C TYR A 11 5.95 13.39 -10.75
N SER A 12 6.53 13.43 -11.95
CA SER A 12 7.75 12.67 -12.28
C SER A 12 8.99 13.12 -11.51
N ASN A 13 8.98 14.36 -11.00
CA ASN A 13 10.07 14.93 -10.23
C ASN A 13 9.95 14.64 -8.72
N LEU A 14 8.85 14.02 -8.30
CA LEU A 14 8.64 13.69 -6.90
C LEU A 14 9.60 12.59 -6.45
N HIS A 15 10.13 12.79 -5.25
CA HIS A 15 11.12 11.94 -4.63
C HIS A 15 10.51 11.13 -3.49
N TRP A 16 10.86 9.85 -3.37
CA TRP A 16 10.52 9.00 -2.24
C TRP A 16 11.76 8.75 -1.38
N THR A 17 11.69 9.03 -0.08
CA THR A 17 12.75 8.60 0.84
C THR A 17 12.88 7.09 0.85
N SER A 18 11.75 6.36 0.77
CA SER A 18 11.78 4.92 0.58
C SER A 18 10.56 4.40 -0.17
N ILE A 19 10.79 3.39 -1.00
CA ILE A 19 9.75 2.54 -1.60
C ILE A 19 9.93 1.13 -1.04
N VAL A 20 8.90 0.59 -0.43
CA VAL A 20 8.88 -0.73 0.20
C VAL A 20 7.79 -1.57 -0.43
N ILE A 21 8.14 -2.73 -0.95
CA ILE A 21 7.19 -3.71 -1.45
C ILE A 21 7.11 -4.86 -0.45
N THR A 22 5.94 -5.17 0.08
CA THR A 22 5.75 -6.31 0.98
C THR A 22 5.18 -7.49 0.20
N CYS A 23 5.64 -8.70 0.49
CA CYS A 23 5.26 -9.91 -0.21
C CYS A 23 4.62 -10.90 0.76
N SER A 24 3.37 -11.27 0.52
CA SER A 24 2.67 -12.28 1.32
C SER A 24 3.22 -13.71 1.15
N SER A 25 4.23 -13.91 0.30
CA SER A 25 4.90 -15.19 0.12
C SER A 25 6.34 -14.98 -0.32
N GLY A 26 7.28 -15.61 0.38
CA GLY A 26 8.69 -15.61 0.00
C GLY A 26 8.97 -16.21 -1.38
N SER A 27 8.04 -17.02 -1.92
CA SER A 27 8.20 -17.64 -3.24
C SER A 27 8.24 -16.63 -4.39
N VAL A 28 7.67 -15.43 -4.22
CA VAL A 28 7.63 -14.38 -5.27
C VAL A 28 8.56 -13.22 -4.98
N ARG A 29 9.07 -13.09 -3.74
CA ARG A 29 9.92 -11.98 -3.31
C ARG A 29 11.11 -11.78 -4.24
N ASP A 30 11.87 -12.84 -4.51
CA ASP A 30 13.11 -12.74 -5.30
C ASP A 30 12.85 -12.20 -6.70
N GLY A 31 11.78 -12.69 -7.36
CA GLY A 31 11.39 -12.18 -8.67
C GLY A 31 10.94 -10.72 -8.63
N VAL A 32 10.17 -10.34 -7.61
CA VAL A 32 9.72 -8.94 -7.43
C VAL A 32 10.91 -8.03 -7.14
N GLU A 33 11.89 -8.50 -6.37
CA GLU A 33 13.12 -7.77 -6.06
C GLU A 33 14.00 -7.59 -7.30
N GLU A 34 14.18 -8.62 -8.11
CA GLU A 34 14.91 -8.54 -9.39
C GLU A 34 14.25 -7.53 -10.34
N GLU A 35 12.92 -7.56 -10.43
CA GLU A 35 12.17 -6.61 -11.26
C GLU A 35 12.26 -5.18 -10.74
N CYS A 36 12.12 -4.98 -9.42
CA CYS A 36 12.34 -3.68 -8.78
C CYS A 36 13.74 -3.12 -9.09
N LYS A 37 14.78 -3.96 -8.98
CA LYS A 37 16.16 -3.61 -9.33
C LYS A 37 16.30 -3.25 -10.81
N ARG A 38 15.68 -4.02 -11.71
CA ARG A 38 15.69 -3.75 -13.15
C ARG A 38 15.03 -2.42 -13.48
N LEU A 39 13.85 -2.16 -12.92
CA LEU A 39 13.09 -0.93 -13.12
C LEU A 39 13.82 0.29 -12.56
N SER A 40 14.37 0.19 -11.35
CA SER A 40 15.16 1.27 -10.71
C SER A 40 16.41 1.61 -11.54
N LYS A 41 17.21 0.60 -11.93
CA LYS A 41 18.40 0.81 -12.78
C LYS A 41 18.07 1.42 -14.14
N GLY A 42 16.88 1.12 -14.68
CA GLY A 42 16.40 1.67 -15.94
C GLY A 42 15.83 3.09 -15.84
N GLY A 43 15.75 3.68 -14.64
CA GLY A 43 15.09 4.98 -14.43
C GLY A 43 13.57 4.92 -14.65
N LEU A 44 12.96 3.76 -14.46
CA LEU A 44 11.54 3.50 -14.77
C LEU A 44 10.63 3.58 -13.55
N LEU A 45 11.22 3.78 -12.37
CA LEU A 45 10.53 4.12 -11.13
C LEU A 45 10.75 5.60 -10.81
N PRO A 46 9.88 6.23 -10.00
CA PRO A 46 10.15 7.56 -9.47
C PRO A 46 11.48 7.59 -8.70
N SER A 47 12.06 8.78 -8.55
CA SER A 47 13.30 8.96 -7.81
C SER A 47 13.15 8.49 -6.36
N HIS A 48 14.16 7.79 -5.83
CA HIS A 48 14.14 7.27 -4.46
C HIS A 48 15.54 7.05 -3.88
N ASP A 49 15.68 7.16 -2.55
CA ASP A 49 16.93 6.85 -1.84
C ASP A 49 17.05 5.35 -1.53
N LEU A 50 15.93 4.71 -1.15
CA LEU A 50 15.91 3.33 -0.67
C LEU A 50 14.76 2.53 -1.30
N LEU A 51 15.08 1.37 -1.88
CA LEU A 51 14.11 0.43 -2.43
C LEU A 51 14.26 -0.92 -1.73
N LEU A 52 13.18 -1.39 -1.10
CA LEU A 52 13.14 -2.64 -0.34
C LEU A 52 12.03 -3.56 -0.86
N VAL A 53 12.30 -4.86 -0.89
CA VAL A 53 11.29 -5.90 -1.07
C VAL A 53 11.39 -6.84 0.13
N LEU A 54 10.30 -6.98 0.88
CA LEU A 54 10.25 -7.65 2.17
C LEU A 54 9.25 -8.79 2.15
N ASP A 55 9.56 -9.87 2.86
CA ASP A 55 8.56 -10.88 3.18
C ASP A 55 7.67 -10.39 4.32
N ASP A 56 6.37 -10.63 4.21
CA ASP A 56 5.46 -10.48 5.35
C ASP A 56 5.86 -11.52 6.41
N PRO A 57 5.93 -11.15 7.71
CA PRO A 57 6.23 -12.11 8.77
C PRO A 57 5.26 -13.29 8.77
N GLN A 58 5.80 -14.50 8.79
CA GLN A 58 5.05 -15.76 8.77
C GLN A 58 5.70 -16.77 9.70
N HIS A 59 4.88 -17.63 10.32
CA HIS A 59 5.39 -18.82 10.98
C HIS A 59 5.34 -20.00 10.02
N GLU A 60 6.44 -20.73 9.91
CA GLU A 60 6.44 -22.04 9.27
C GLU A 60 5.55 -22.99 10.08
N VAL A 61 4.51 -23.54 9.46
CA VAL A 61 3.75 -24.63 10.06
C VAL A 61 4.66 -25.86 10.02
N GLU A 62 5.08 -26.35 11.19
CA GLU A 62 5.71 -27.68 11.29
C GLU A 62 4.76 -28.70 10.65
N VAL A 63 5.15 -29.22 9.49
CA VAL A 63 4.39 -30.22 8.75
C VAL A 63 4.43 -31.52 9.54
N SER A 64 3.43 -31.75 10.39
CA SER A 64 3.11 -33.10 10.87
C SER A 64 2.76 -33.94 9.63
N LYS A 65 3.58 -34.96 9.36
CA LYS A 65 3.59 -35.85 8.18
C LYS A 65 2.29 -36.64 7.90
N GLN A 66 1.15 -36.26 8.44
CA GLN A 66 -0.07 -37.09 8.41
C GLN A 66 -1.32 -36.44 7.80
N GLU A 67 -1.32 -35.16 7.44
CA GLU A 67 -2.46 -34.58 6.69
C GLU A 67 -1.96 -33.66 5.57
N GLN A 68 -2.10 -34.11 4.32
CA GLN A 68 -1.82 -33.32 3.11
C GLN A 68 -2.91 -32.26 2.87
N VAL A 69 -3.09 -31.36 3.82
CA VAL A 69 -3.89 -30.15 3.63
C VAL A 69 -2.97 -28.96 3.85
N PHE A 70 -2.55 -28.32 2.77
CA PHE A 70 -1.76 -27.08 2.79
C PHE A 70 -2.62 -25.92 3.32
N HIS A 71 -2.81 -25.84 4.63
CA HIS A 71 -3.24 -24.59 5.27
C HIS A 71 -1.99 -23.78 5.57
N ALA A 72 -1.62 -22.88 4.65
CA ALA A 72 -0.64 -21.84 4.97
C ALA A 72 -1.11 -21.11 6.23
N ALA A 73 -0.26 -20.99 7.24
CA ALA A 73 -0.58 -20.21 8.43
C ALA A 73 -1.04 -18.80 8.01
N PRO A 74 -2.07 -18.24 8.65
CA PRO A 74 -2.50 -16.88 8.33
C PRO A 74 -1.33 -15.93 8.62
N GLY A 75 -0.84 -15.26 7.58
CA GLY A 75 0.19 -14.22 7.72
C GLY A 75 -0.32 -13.00 8.50
N VAL A 76 0.52 -11.98 8.65
CA VAL A 76 0.20 -10.78 9.44
C VAL A 76 -0.87 -9.84 8.86
N GLY A 77 -1.34 -10.11 7.63
CA GLY A 77 -2.28 -9.24 6.90
C GLY A 77 -1.68 -7.88 6.52
N SER A 78 -2.43 -7.06 5.77
CA SER A 78 -1.96 -5.75 5.30
C SER A 78 -1.62 -4.78 6.43
N GLY A 79 -2.40 -4.86 7.52
CA GLY A 79 -2.15 -4.25 8.82
C GLY A 79 -0.74 -4.46 9.31
N GLY A 80 -0.43 -5.72 9.59
CA GLY A 80 0.85 -6.07 10.16
C GLY A 80 2.01 -5.93 9.17
N ALA A 81 1.78 -6.23 7.89
CA ALA A 81 2.75 -6.00 6.83
C ALA A 81 3.16 -4.53 6.74
N THR A 82 2.22 -3.59 6.91
CA THR A 82 2.52 -2.14 6.94
C THR A 82 3.39 -1.78 8.13
N ILE A 83 3.05 -2.26 9.33
CA ILE A 83 3.83 -1.99 10.55
C ILE A 83 5.27 -2.52 10.39
N ASN A 84 5.41 -3.76 9.90
CA ASN A 84 6.71 -4.35 9.63
C ASN A 84 7.51 -3.57 8.56
N ALA A 85 6.85 -3.16 7.47
CA ALA A 85 7.47 -2.39 6.40
C ALA A 85 8.01 -1.04 6.90
N ILE A 86 7.22 -0.31 7.69
CA ILE A 86 7.63 0.97 8.28
C ILE A 86 8.82 0.74 9.22
N LEU A 87 8.75 -0.27 10.09
CA LEU A 87 9.85 -0.61 11.00
C LEU A 87 11.16 -0.84 10.24
N VAL A 88 11.16 -1.78 9.28
CA VAL A 88 12.36 -2.13 8.53
C VAL A 88 12.88 -0.95 7.72
N ALA A 89 11.99 -0.17 7.08
CA ALA A 89 12.40 1.02 6.34
C ALA A 89 13.09 2.06 7.25
N MET A 90 12.52 2.33 8.43
CA MET A 90 13.07 3.28 9.38
C MET A 90 14.39 2.82 9.98
N GLU A 91 14.57 1.53 10.24
CA GLU A 91 15.86 0.97 10.66
C GLU A 91 16.93 1.13 9.59
N ARG A 92 16.61 0.80 8.33
CA ARG A 92 17.54 0.94 7.21
C ARG A 92 17.91 2.38 6.94
N LEU A 93 16.94 3.29 6.95
CA LEU A 93 17.18 4.73 6.81
C LEU A 93 18.00 5.28 7.99
N SER A 94 17.72 4.85 9.22
CA SER A 94 18.50 5.24 10.40
C SER A 94 19.95 4.76 10.29
N ALA A 95 20.17 3.51 9.87
CA ALA A 95 21.50 2.95 9.66
C ALA A 95 22.27 3.70 8.55
N GLN A 96 21.62 4.09 7.45
CA GLN A 96 22.24 4.90 6.39
C GLN A 96 22.69 6.28 6.88
N HIS A 97 22.01 6.83 7.89
CA HIS A 97 22.37 8.10 8.54
C HIS A 97 23.30 7.90 9.77
N ASN A 98 23.87 6.70 9.96
CA ASN A 98 24.73 6.33 11.09
C ASN A 98 24.07 6.49 12.47
N HIS A 99 22.74 6.42 12.54
CA HIS A 99 22.03 6.34 13.81
C HIS A 99 22.03 4.89 14.32
N THR A 100 22.23 4.72 15.62
CA THR A 100 22.21 3.40 16.29
C THR A 100 20.81 2.95 16.68
N THR A 101 19.84 3.86 16.67
CA THR A 101 18.43 3.63 16.98
C THR A 101 17.55 4.31 15.93
N ILE A 102 16.28 3.92 15.88
CA ILE A 102 15.32 4.58 14.99
C ILE A 102 15.16 6.05 15.42
N SER A 103 15.37 6.97 14.48
CA SER A 103 15.27 8.41 14.74
C SER A 103 13.87 8.94 14.44
N SER A 104 13.26 9.60 15.42
CA SER A 104 11.98 10.32 15.26
C SER A 104 12.07 11.40 14.19
N GLU A 105 13.21 12.10 14.08
CA GLU A 105 13.43 13.11 13.04
C GLU A 105 13.25 12.52 11.63
N LEU A 106 13.79 11.33 11.39
CA LEU A 106 13.65 10.64 10.10
C LEU A 106 12.19 10.26 9.82
N VAL A 107 11.41 9.89 10.83
CA VAL A 107 9.97 9.60 10.66
C VAL A 107 9.21 10.85 10.19
N HIS A 108 9.54 12.02 10.74
CA HIS A 108 8.89 13.29 10.41
C HIS A 108 9.39 13.91 9.11
N SER A 109 10.59 13.57 8.64
CA SER A 109 11.16 14.07 7.39
C SER A 109 11.03 13.10 6.21
N SER A 110 10.59 11.86 6.43
CA SER A 110 10.52 10.84 5.38
C SER A 110 9.21 10.86 4.61
N ARG A 111 9.30 10.56 3.32
CA ARG A 111 8.18 10.28 2.42
C ARG A 111 8.30 8.84 1.95
N ILE A 112 7.44 7.96 2.45
CA ILE A 112 7.55 6.50 2.26
C ILE A 112 6.37 5.99 1.46
N LEU A 113 6.63 5.10 0.51
CA LEU A 113 5.62 4.31 -0.17
C LEU A 113 5.73 2.86 0.30
N VAL A 114 4.63 2.30 0.80
CA VAL A 114 4.45 0.88 1.09
C VAL A 114 3.47 0.29 0.09
N LEU A 115 3.89 -0.74 -0.62
CA LEU A 115 3.08 -1.42 -1.63
C LEU A 115 2.91 -2.89 -1.26
N HIS A 116 1.68 -3.32 -1.01
CA HIS A 116 1.40 -4.71 -0.69
C HIS A 116 1.25 -5.54 -1.96
N HIS A 117 2.19 -6.45 -2.17
CA HIS A 117 2.01 -7.61 -3.02
C HIS A 117 1.24 -8.69 -2.25
N GLY A 118 -0.08 -8.54 -2.27
CA GLY A 118 -1.05 -9.40 -1.61
C GLY A 118 -1.14 -10.78 -2.26
N ARG A 119 -2.32 -11.10 -2.80
CA ARG A 119 -2.68 -12.48 -3.15
C ARG A 119 -1.91 -13.02 -4.36
N LEU A 120 -1.54 -14.29 -4.29
CA LEU A 120 -1.13 -15.05 -5.49
C LEU A 120 -2.39 -15.43 -6.27
N LEU A 121 -2.46 -14.99 -7.52
CA LEU A 121 -3.53 -15.39 -8.43
C LEU A 121 -3.19 -16.76 -9.03
N VAL A 122 -4.16 -17.68 -9.02
CA VAL A 122 -3.97 -19.05 -9.54
C VAL A 122 -3.48 -19.06 -11.00
N HIS A 123 -3.87 -18.05 -11.78
CA HIS A 123 -3.55 -17.89 -13.20
C HIS A 123 -2.28 -17.05 -13.45
N SER A 124 -1.68 -16.49 -12.40
CA SER A 124 -0.41 -15.74 -12.47
C SER A 124 0.52 -16.22 -11.36
N PRO A 125 1.34 -17.25 -11.60
CA PRO A 125 2.22 -17.81 -10.56
C PRO A 125 3.29 -16.81 -10.10
N GLY A 126 3.61 -15.79 -10.91
CA GLY A 126 4.46 -14.67 -10.49
C GLY A 126 3.74 -13.63 -9.63
N GLY A 127 2.42 -13.73 -9.44
CA GLY A 127 1.62 -12.75 -8.71
C GLY A 127 1.15 -11.58 -9.57
N THR A 128 0.56 -10.58 -8.91
CA THR A 128 -0.07 -9.42 -9.56
C THR A 128 0.96 -8.40 -10.05
N ALA A 129 2.14 -8.32 -9.42
CA ALA A 129 3.19 -7.36 -9.78
C ALA A 129 3.58 -7.38 -11.27
N PHE A 130 3.59 -8.55 -11.91
CA PHE A 130 4.05 -8.73 -13.29
C PHE A 130 2.94 -8.67 -14.34
N LEU A 131 1.68 -8.45 -13.93
CA LEU A 131 0.58 -8.30 -14.87
C LEU A 131 0.83 -7.09 -15.76
N ARG A 132 0.86 -7.30 -17.06
CA ARG A 132 1.06 -6.24 -18.04
C ARG A 132 -0.25 -5.50 -18.28
N LEU A 133 -0.15 -4.18 -18.36
CA LEU A 133 -1.24 -3.27 -18.59
C LEU A 133 -1.14 -2.63 -19.97
N SER A 134 -2.29 -2.20 -20.48
CA SER A 134 -2.32 -1.39 -21.69
C SER A 134 -1.68 -0.02 -21.42
N PRO A 135 -0.82 0.51 -22.31
CA PRO A 135 -0.23 1.85 -22.16
C PRO A 135 -1.27 2.96 -21.93
N GLU A 136 -2.49 2.79 -22.45
CA GLU A 136 -3.58 3.76 -22.36
C GLU A 136 -4.30 3.74 -21.00
N GLN A 137 -4.11 2.69 -20.21
CA GLN A 137 -4.81 2.48 -18.93
C GLN A 137 -3.91 2.76 -17.72
N THR A 138 -2.67 3.20 -17.93
CA THR A 138 -1.67 3.24 -16.87
C THR A 138 -1.28 4.65 -16.40
N PHE A 139 -0.87 4.77 -15.14
CA PHE A 139 -0.29 5.99 -14.58
C PHE A 139 1.21 6.13 -14.85
N VAL A 140 1.84 5.14 -15.47
CA VAL A 140 3.28 5.19 -15.82
C VAL A 140 3.50 6.30 -16.86
N PRO A 141 4.38 7.28 -16.59
CA PRO A 141 4.63 8.35 -17.55
C PRO A 141 5.30 7.80 -18.83
N PRO A 142 5.10 8.45 -19.99
CA PRO A 142 5.71 8.02 -21.25
C PRO A 142 7.23 7.88 -21.17
N SER A 143 7.91 8.72 -20.38
CA SER A 143 9.35 8.67 -20.16
C SER A 143 9.83 7.43 -19.40
N ALA A 144 8.96 6.80 -18.60
CA ALA A 144 9.25 5.61 -17.80
C ALA A 144 8.61 4.33 -18.38
N THR A 145 8.11 4.40 -19.62
CA THR A 145 7.45 3.26 -20.27
C THR A 145 8.45 2.46 -21.10
N THR A 146 8.73 1.22 -20.70
CA THR A 146 9.50 0.25 -21.51
C THR A 146 8.69 -1.01 -21.66
N THR A 147 8.26 -1.35 -22.89
CA THR A 147 7.29 -2.44 -23.16
C THR A 147 5.96 -2.23 -22.37
N PRO A 148 4.93 -3.09 -22.50
CA PRO A 148 3.68 -2.86 -21.77
C PRO A 148 3.96 -2.77 -20.25
N PRO A 149 3.59 -1.65 -19.59
CA PRO A 149 3.92 -1.40 -18.20
C PRO A 149 3.31 -2.46 -17.29
N THR A 150 3.99 -2.78 -16.19
CA THR A 150 3.46 -3.75 -15.23
C THR A 150 2.52 -3.08 -14.21
N LEU A 151 1.68 -3.87 -13.55
CA LEU A 151 0.82 -3.41 -12.47
C LEU A 151 1.64 -2.87 -11.28
N LEU A 152 2.83 -3.44 -11.04
CA LEU A 152 3.81 -2.89 -10.10
C LEU A 152 4.17 -1.44 -10.43
N GLN A 153 4.61 -1.19 -11.67
CA GLN A 153 4.95 0.18 -12.11
C GLN A 153 3.74 1.10 -12.01
N HIS A 154 2.57 0.62 -12.45
CA HIS A 154 1.33 1.37 -12.39
C HIS A 154 0.98 1.81 -10.98
N ALA A 155 1.00 0.91 -10.00
CA ALA A 155 0.65 1.24 -8.62
C ALA A 155 1.64 2.23 -7.98
N ILE A 156 2.93 2.09 -8.26
CA ILE A 156 3.97 3.03 -7.80
C ILE A 156 3.72 4.43 -8.39
N TRP A 157 3.50 4.51 -9.71
CA TRP A 157 3.29 5.80 -10.38
C TRP A 157 1.94 6.43 -10.06
N MET A 158 0.88 5.63 -9.91
CA MET A 158 -0.42 6.10 -9.44
C MET A 158 -0.30 6.70 -8.04
N THR A 159 0.36 6.01 -7.12
CA THR A 159 0.57 6.51 -5.76
C THR A 159 1.45 7.75 -5.76
N THR A 160 2.45 7.83 -6.65
CA THR A 160 3.28 9.03 -6.84
C THR A 160 2.45 10.24 -7.29
N LYS A 161 1.52 10.06 -8.24
CA LYS A 161 0.59 11.11 -8.64
C LYS A 161 -0.33 11.54 -7.49
N MET A 162 -0.87 10.57 -6.75
CA MET A 162 -1.79 10.81 -5.62
C MET A 162 -1.12 11.51 -4.43
N SER A 163 0.19 11.35 -4.29
CA SER A 163 1.01 11.92 -3.21
C SER A 163 1.67 13.25 -3.58
N SER A 164 1.26 13.88 -4.68
CA SER A 164 1.85 15.15 -5.17
C SER A 164 1.70 16.32 -4.20
N LYS A 165 0.71 16.28 -3.31
CA LYS A 165 0.49 17.27 -2.25
C LYS A 165 0.87 16.74 -0.86
N SER A 166 1.77 15.76 -0.82
CA SER A 166 2.29 15.17 0.42
C SER A 166 3.78 15.44 0.55
N LYS A 167 4.17 16.27 1.53
CA LYS A 167 5.59 16.49 1.84
C LYS A 167 6.23 15.29 2.53
N THR A 168 5.58 14.77 3.57
CA THR A 168 6.09 13.67 4.41
C THR A 168 4.96 12.73 4.83
N GLY A 169 5.30 11.58 5.39
CA GLY A 169 4.36 10.54 5.82
C GLY A 169 4.46 9.28 4.97
N VAL A 170 3.51 8.36 5.18
CA VAL A 170 3.51 7.03 4.56
C VAL A 170 2.27 6.86 3.68
N TRP A 171 2.49 6.53 2.42
CA TRP A 171 1.43 6.08 1.51
C TRP A 171 1.43 4.56 1.43
N VAL A 172 0.27 3.95 1.60
CA VAL A 172 0.06 2.50 1.55
C VAL A 172 -0.88 2.16 0.40
N MET A 173 -0.46 1.29 -0.51
CA MET A 173 -1.24 0.84 -1.67
C MET A 173 -1.27 -0.69 -1.75
N SER A 174 -2.38 -1.27 -2.22
CA SER A 174 -2.48 -2.70 -2.53
C SER A 174 -2.35 -2.98 -4.03
N LEU A 175 -1.55 -3.96 -4.43
CA LEU A 175 -1.51 -4.44 -5.82
C LEU A 175 -2.75 -5.22 -6.24
N ASP A 176 -3.62 -5.58 -5.31
CA ASP A 176 -4.91 -6.21 -5.62
C ASP A 176 -5.96 -5.17 -6.07
N THR A 177 -5.65 -3.88 -6.03
CA THR A 177 -6.51 -2.81 -6.56
C THR A 177 -5.96 -2.24 -7.86
N PHE A 178 -6.83 -2.15 -8.87
CA PHE A 178 -6.51 -1.53 -10.15
C PHE A 178 -7.48 -0.39 -10.44
N LEU A 179 -6.94 0.82 -10.54
CA LEU A 179 -7.66 2.01 -11.00
C LEU A 179 -7.07 2.43 -12.34
N PRO A 180 -7.80 2.35 -13.46
CA PRO A 180 -7.26 2.76 -14.74
C PRO A 180 -7.01 4.27 -14.78
N TYR A 181 -6.08 4.72 -15.62
CA TYR A 181 -5.76 6.14 -15.81
C TYR A 181 -6.97 7.01 -16.20
N SER A 182 -8.00 6.41 -16.81
CA SER A 182 -9.25 7.09 -17.14
C SER A 182 -10.07 7.52 -15.92
N CYS A 183 -9.75 7.02 -14.71
CA CYS A 183 -10.34 7.51 -13.48
C CYS A 183 -9.85 8.93 -13.18
N ILE A 184 -10.79 9.84 -12.96
CA ILE A 184 -10.47 11.17 -12.44
C ILE A 184 -9.96 10.98 -11.01
N VAL A 185 -8.68 11.28 -10.81
CA VAL A 185 -8.04 11.18 -9.50
C VAL A 185 -7.72 12.56 -8.97
N CYS A 186 -8.06 12.81 -7.71
CA CYS A 186 -7.83 14.07 -7.03
C CYS A 186 -6.82 13.83 -5.89
N PRO A 187 -5.54 14.23 -6.05
CA PRO A 187 -4.56 14.15 -4.97
C PRO A 187 -5.05 14.95 -3.75
N PRO A 188 -5.25 14.30 -2.58
CA PRO A 188 -5.65 14.99 -1.37
C PRO A 188 -4.51 15.88 -0.89
N ASP A 189 -4.86 17.03 -0.30
CA ASP A 189 -3.89 17.80 0.48
C ASP A 189 -3.70 17.10 1.83
N THR A 190 -2.50 16.57 2.05
CA THR A 190 -2.17 15.82 3.27
C THR A 190 -1.30 16.62 4.23
N ASP A 191 -0.85 17.82 3.83
CA ASP A 191 -0.05 18.67 4.69
C ASP A 191 -0.89 19.12 5.89
N GLY A 192 -0.40 18.84 7.10
CA GLY A 192 -1.08 19.20 8.35
C GLY A 192 -2.17 18.23 8.81
N VAL A 193 -2.38 17.11 8.11
CA VAL A 193 -3.23 16.01 8.62
C VAL A 193 -2.57 15.36 9.83
N ASP A 194 -3.29 15.23 10.95
CA ASP A 194 -2.90 14.43 12.12
C ASP A 194 -3.79 13.17 12.20
N GLY A 195 -3.35 12.11 11.54
CA GLY A 195 -4.11 10.87 11.40
C GLY A 195 -3.87 10.16 10.08
N ALA A 196 -4.95 9.70 9.46
CA ALA A 196 -4.93 8.98 8.20
C ALA A 196 -5.93 9.57 7.20
N VAL A 197 -5.64 9.45 5.91
CA VAL A 197 -6.58 9.75 4.82
C VAL A 197 -6.85 8.45 4.07
N VAL A 198 -8.13 8.11 3.91
CA VAL A 198 -8.56 6.94 3.12
C VAL A 198 -9.07 7.44 1.78
N CYS A 199 -8.44 7.00 0.69
CA CYS A 199 -8.91 7.32 -0.64
C CYS A 199 -10.06 6.38 -1.02
N THR A 200 -11.12 6.95 -1.59
CA THR A 200 -12.30 6.20 -2.02
C THR A 200 -12.62 6.43 -3.49
N VAL A 201 -13.26 5.45 -4.10
CA VAL A 201 -13.81 5.53 -5.45
C VAL A 201 -15.32 5.49 -5.35
N ALA A 202 -15.98 6.43 -6.02
CA ALA A 202 -17.42 6.45 -6.19
C ALA A 202 -17.86 5.25 -7.06
N ALA A 203 -18.70 4.36 -6.51
CA ALA A 203 -19.21 3.19 -7.23
C ALA A 203 -20.72 3.01 -7.02
N PRO A 204 -21.46 2.45 -8.01
CA PRO A 204 -22.87 2.09 -7.82
C PRO A 204 -23.07 1.17 -6.61
N LEU A 205 -24.20 1.29 -5.90
CA LEU A 205 -24.44 0.55 -4.66
C LEU A 205 -24.32 -0.97 -4.84
N GLU A 206 -24.76 -1.52 -5.97
CA GLU A 206 -24.68 -2.95 -6.28
C GLU A 206 -23.23 -3.46 -6.35
N HIS A 207 -22.30 -2.60 -6.72
CA HIS A 207 -20.87 -2.92 -6.68
C HIS A 207 -20.33 -2.73 -5.26
N ALA A 208 -20.70 -1.63 -4.60
CA ALA A 208 -20.23 -1.28 -3.26
C ALA A 208 -20.54 -2.37 -2.20
N THR A 209 -21.63 -3.13 -2.35
CA THR A 209 -21.95 -4.27 -1.45
C THR A 209 -20.91 -5.39 -1.44
N HIS A 210 -19.99 -5.43 -2.39
CA HIS A 210 -18.95 -6.45 -2.49
C HIS A 210 -17.59 -6.00 -1.92
N HIS A 211 -17.48 -4.75 -1.49
CA HIS A 211 -16.24 -4.11 -1.07
C HIS A 211 -16.35 -3.45 0.31
N GLY A 212 -15.22 -2.95 0.82
CA GLY A 212 -15.20 -2.04 1.96
C GLY A 212 -15.73 -0.67 1.55
N VAL A 213 -16.65 -0.12 2.35
CA VAL A 213 -17.25 1.20 2.14
C VAL A 213 -16.93 2.14 3.31
N VAL A 214 -16.76 3.42 3.00
CA VAL A 214 -16.62 4.50 3.97
C VAL A 214 -17.95 5.20 4.13
N ILE A 215 -18.40 5.33 5.38
CA ILE A 215 -19.50 6.20 5.78
C ILE A 215 -18.87 7.37 6.51
N ALA A 216 -18.98 8.56 5.94
CA ALA A 216 -18.41 9.77 6.49
C ALA A 216 -19.52 10.72 6.97
N ASN A 217 -19.27 11.48 8.03
CA ASN A 217 -20.17 12.55 8.47
C ASN A 217 -20.07 13.77 7.53
N ASN A 218 -18.87 14.01 7.02
CA ASN A 218 -18.48 15.06 6.08
C ASN A 218 -17.21 14.58 5.33
N GLU A 219 -16.61 15.40 4.46
CA GLU A 219 -15.42 15.02 3.69
C GLU A 219 -14.15 14.76 4.53
N GLN A 220 -14.12 15.19 5.80
CA GLN A 220 -12.94 15.14 6.67
C GLN A 220 -13.04 14.07 7.77
N ASP A 221 -14.25 13.64 8.12
CA ASP A 221 -14.52 12.77 9.28
C ASP A 221 -15.20 11.47 8.87
N ILE A 222 -14.43 10.38 8.94
CA ILE A 222 -14.94 9.01 8.77
C ILE A 222 -15.71 8.61 10.03
N ASN A 223 -17.00 8.29 9.87
CA ASN A 223 -17.83 7.77 10.95
C ASN A 223 -17.64 6.26 11.11
N LYS A 224 -17.68 5.52 10.00
CA LYS A 224 -17.55 4.06 10.00
C LYS A 224 -16.95 3.56 8.68
N MET A 225 -16.19 2.47 8.76
CA MET A 225 -15.83 1.65 7.62
C MET A 225 -16.48 0.28 7.78
N GLU A 226 -17.06 -0.25 6.70
CA GLU A 226 -17.79 -1.52 6.75
C GLU A 226 -17.50 -2.38 5.54
N TYR A 227 -17.14 -3.64 5.78
CA TYR A 227 -16.89 -4.60 4.71
C TYR A 227 -18.19 -5.23 4.24
N ARG A 228 -18.48 -5.14 2.95
CA ARG A 228 -19.63 -5.77 2.30
C ARG A 228 -20.96 -5.43 2.97
N MET A 229 -21.17 -4.13 3.19
CA MET A 229 -22.44 -3.63 3.74
C MET A 229 -23.62 -4.08 2.85
N PRO A 230 -24.71 -4.61 3.44
CA PRO A 230 -25.91 -4.98 2.69
C PRO A 230 -26.52 -3.80 1.93
N LEU A 231 -27.12 -4.09 0.76
CA LEU A 231 -27.69 -3.06 -0.13
C LEU A 231 -28.74 -2.19 0.57
N ASP A 232 -29.59 -2.79 1.41
CA ASP A 232 -30.64 -2.07 2.13
C ASP A 232 -30.09 -1.13 3.21
N GLU A 233 -28.89 -1.40 3.73
CA GLU A 233 -28.20 -0.51 4.67
C GLU A 233 -27.47 0.62 3.93
N LEU A 234 -26.79 0.29 2.83
CA LEU A 234 -26.15 1.29 1.96
C LEU A 234 -27.15 2.34 1.46
N ARG A 235 -28.35 1.92 1.06
CA ARG A 235 -29.42 2.84 0.62
C ARG A 235 -29.88 3.81 1.70
N LYS A 236 -29.69 3.49 2.98
CA LYS A 236 -30.08 4.37 4.10
C LYS A 236 -29.02 5.43 4.37
N VAL A 237 -27.76 5.14 4.06
CA VAL A 237 -26.61 6.01 4.39
C VAL A 237 -26.07 6.79 3.18
N CYS A 238 -26.29 6.31 1.95
CA CYS A 238 -25.84 6.95 0.72
C CYS A 238 -26.99 7.72 0.06
N SER A 239 -26.84 9.03 -0.14
CA SER A 239 -27.89 9.91 -0.64
C SER A 239 -28.09 9.91 -2.17
N GLU A 240 -27.22 9.26 -2.94
CA GLU A 240 -27.19 9.42 -4.41
C GLU A 240 -27.05 8.11 -5.20
N GLY A 241 -27.33 6.95 -4.57
CA GLY A 241 -27.19 5.65 -5.24
C GLY A 241 -25.74 5.27 -5.56
N VAL A 242 -24.78 5.95 -4.94
CA VAL A 242 -23.35 5.72 -5.08
C VAL A 242 -22.74 5.57 -3.69
N GLY A 243 -21.87 4.57 -3.52
CA GLY A 243 -21.12 4.32 -2.30
C GLY A 243 -19.65 4.71 -2.47
N ALA A 244 -19.03 5.18 -1.39
CA ALA A 244 -17.61 5.48 -1.33
C ALA A 244 -16.82 4.20 -1.02
N VAL A 245 -16.34 3.51 -2.06
CA VAL A 245 -15.61 2.24 -1.94
C VAL A 245 -14.13 2.52 -1.64
N ILE A 246 -13.56 1.83 -0.67
CA ILE A 246 -12.14 1.95 -0.31
C ILE A 246 -11.27 1.56 -1.51
N SER A 247 -10.39 2.47 -1.93
CA SER A 247 -9.62 2.30 -3.18
C SER A 247 -8.32 1.52 -3.00
N GLY A 248 -8.09 0.93 -1.83
CA GLY A 248 -6.82 0.28 -1.49
C GLY A 248 -5.64 1.23 -1.32
N LEU A 249 -5.88 2.56 -1.29
CA LEU A 249 -4.88 3.61 -1.12
C LEU A 249 -5.16 4.41 0.16
N VAL A 250 -4.17 4.47 1.05
CA VAL A 250 -4.26 5.17 2.35
C VAL A 250 -3.01 6.00 2.57
N PHE A 251 -3.17 7.17 3.16
CA PHE A 251 -2.07 7.98 3.68
C PHE A 251 -2.07 7.94 5.22
N LEU A 252 -0.88 7.88 5.80
CA LEU A 252 -0.63 7.99 7.23
C LEU A 252 0.30 9.19 7.47
N SER A 253 -0.15 10.12 8.30
CA SER A 253 0.67 11.25 8.75
C SER A 253 1.90 10.80 9.53
N SER A 254 2.96 11.61 9.54
CA SER A 254 4.19 11.30 10.30
C SER A 254 3.90 11.07 11.79
N SER A 255 2.98 11.81 12.41
CA SER A 255 2.59 11.62 13.81
C SER A 255 1.91 10.26 14.04
N LEU A 256 1.04 9.82 13.12
CA LEU A 256 0.43 8.49 13.19
C LEU A 256 1.46 7.39 12.91
N THR A 257 2.34 7.59 11.95
CA THR A 257 3.43 6.66 11.64
C THR A 257 4.36 6.45 12.83
N GLU A 258 4.72 7.51 13.54
CA GLU A 258 5.54 7.41 14.76
C GLU A 258 4.82 6.62 15.86
N LYS A 259 3.52 6.87 16.07
CA LYS A 259 2.69 6.10 17.01
C LYS A 259 2.63 4.63 16.63
N LEU A 260 2.36 4.32 15.35
CA LEU A 260 2.32 2.95 14.83
C LEU A 260 3.66 2.24 14.99
N LEU A 261 4.75 2.94 14.69
CA LEU A 261 6.09 2.44 14.91
C LEU A 261 6.31 2.12 16.39
N GLY A 262 5.86 2.97 17.32
CA GLY A 262 5.91 2.70 18.76
C GLY A 262 5.21 1.40 19.21
N LEU A 263 4.31 0.83 18.39
CA LEU A 263 3.59 -0.41 18.70
C LEU A 263 4.38 -1.69 18.38
N HIS A 264 5.54 -1.60 17.70
CA HIS A 264 6.34 -2.76 17.29
C HIS A 264 6.84 -3.64 18.45
N THR A 265 6.82 -3.14 19.69
CA THR A 265 7.20 -3.87 20.92
C THR A 265 6.05 -4.02 21.90
N VAL A 266 4.83 -3.62 21.52
CA VAL A 266 3.66 -3.61 22.41
C VAL A 266 2.69 -4.72 22.02
N PRO A 267 2.40 -5.68 22.90
CA PRO A 267 1.37 -6.69 22.65
C PRO A 267 -0.02 -6.09 22.42
N PRO A 268 -0.81 -6.65 21.49
CA PRO A 268 -0.53 -7.83 20.66
C PRO A 268 0.09 -7.49 19.28
N LEU A 269 0.47 -6.22 19.04
CA LEU A 269 0.92 -5.73 17.71
C LEU A 269 2.41 -5.97 17.44
N ASP A 270 3.20 -6.26 18.48
CA ASP A 270 4.56 -6.79 18.36
C ASP A 270 4.64 -8.02 17.44
N ARG A 271 3.58 -8.85 17.43
CA ARG A 271 3.39 -10.04 16.59
C ARG A 271 3.31 -9.75 15.10
N CYS A 272 3.11 -8.49 14.70
CA CYS A 272 3.02 -8.10 13.31
C CYS A 272 4.39 -7.88 12.66
N THR A 273 5.48 -7.93 13.43
CA THR A 273 6.82 -7.57 12.98
C THR A 273 7.76 -8.77 12.94
N TYR A 274 8.86 -8.63 12.20
CA TYR A 274 9.91 -9.65 12.19
C TYR A 274 10.49 -9.89 13.60
N TYR A 275 10.51 -8.89 14.49
CA TYR A 275 10.88 -9.09 15.90
C TYR A 275 9.98 -10.10 16.62
N GLY A 276 8.67 -9.99 16.43
CA GLY A 276 7.71 -10.94 17.01
C GLY A 276 7.89 -12.35 16.45
N MET A 277 8.11 -12.45 15.13
CA MET A 277 8.39 -13.72 14.45
C MET A 277 9.68 -14.38 14.97
N ASP A 278 10.79 -13.63 15.03
CA ASP A 278 12.09 -14.11 15.51
C ASP A 278 12.06 -14.50 16.99
N SER A 279 11.16 -13.89 17.76
CA SER A 279 10.91 -14.22 19.17
C SER A 279 9.99 -15.44 19.35
N GLY A 280 9.58 -16.09 18.25
CA GLY A 280 8.71 -17.26 18.27
C GLY A 280 7.25 -16.95 18.58
N VAL A 281 6.82 -15.69 18.53
CA VAL A 281 5.44 -15.30 18.81
C VAL A 281 4.60 -15.49 17.53
N PRO A 282 3.45 -16.21 17.58
CA PRO A 282 2.60 -16.42 16.41
C PRO A 282 2.11 -15.09 15.81
N PRO A 283 2.00 -14.99 14.47
CA PRO A 283 1.64 -13.74 13.82
C PRO A 283 0.20 -13.36 14.14
N LEU A 284 -0.05 -12.06 14.30
CA LEU A 284 -1.40 -11.51 14.40
C LEU A 284 -1.82 -10.95 13.04
N GLN A 285 -2.92 -11.47 12.49
CA GLN A 285 -3.49 -10.95 11.27
C GLN A 285 -4.26 -9.66 11.55
N VAL A 286 -3.79 -8.55 10.97
CA VAL A 286 -4.44 -7.23 11.03
C VAL A 286 -4.70 -6.77 9.59
N SER A 287 -5.87 -6.18 9.34
CA SER A 287 -6.25 -5.66 8.02
C SER A 287 -6.31 -4.13 8.05
N PHE A 288 -5.68 -3.46 7.08
CA PHE A 288 -5.79 -2.01 6.87
C PHE A 288 -6.97 -1.62 5.96
N PHE A 289 -7.41 -2.52 5.08
CA PHE A 289 -8.30 -2.21 3.95
C PHE A 289 -9.67 -2.89 4.02
N THR A 290 -10.05 -3.36 5.22
CA THR A 290 -11.16 -4.29 5.52
C THR A 290 -10.91 -5.72 5.03
#